data_AF-G7WBR0-F1
#
_entry.id   AF-G7WBR0-F1
#
_cell.length_a   1.000
_cell.length_b   1.000
_cell.length_c   1.000
_cell.angle_alpha   90.00
_cell.angle_beta   90.00
_cell.angle_gamma   90.00
#
_symmetry.space_group_name_H-M   'P 1'
#
loop_
_entity.id
_entity.type
_entity.pdbx_description
1 polymer ?
#
loop_
_entity_poly.entity_id
_entity_poly.type
_entity_poly.pdbx_seq_one_letter_code
_entity_poly.pdbx_strand_id
1 'polypeptide(L)'
;METYRVKVGAKGEIVLPAELRKLFGLVAEDTLDLCVDSEGKVFVRSAERSAGPLSDFFEDLIVNELLAKGCSGDCLKNKLLEQKLKLSTVLDRLSEEAHRAHKNGQSIKCWDAQALTSLGIRKIPNGDFNVMITTRGIHDLVVLRKEEIKEIPAVFESLEQDPFAFKRLKGPYYETYRVSFRSGNKEYRVIYTVFAEEKLIVVLTVGARKAIYDRLNGIA
;
A
#
# COMPACT_ATOMS: atom_id res chain seq x y z
N MET A 1 12.39 -16.61 -24.85
CA MET A 1 12.76 -15.19 -24.69
C MET A 1 11.86 -14.41 -25.63
N GLU A 2 10.96 -13.59 -25.10
CA GLU A 2 10.06 -12.78 -25.92
C GLU A 2 10.72 -11.45 -26.24
N THR A 3 10.56 -10.98 -27.48
CA THR A 3 11.13 -9.71 -27.96
C THR A 3 10.00 -8.78 -28.33
N TYR A 4 10.01 -7.58 -27.76
CA TYR A 4 9.03 -6.54 -28.03
C TYR A 4 9.72 -5.36 -28.72
N ARG A 5 9.07 -4.80 -29.74
CA ARG A 5 9.55 -3.58 -30.40
C ARG A 5 9.04 -2.38 -29.63
N VAL A 6 9.96 -1.55 -29.15
CA VAL A 6 9.66 -0.26 -28.50
C VAL A 6 10.05 0.88 -29.42
N LYS A 7 9.38 2.02 -29.32
CA LYS A 7 9.70 3.23 -30.09
C LYS A 7 10.25 4.30 -29.16
N VAL A 8 11.16 5.12 -29.67
CA VAL A 8 11.53 6.38 -29.03
C VAL A 8 10.57 7.45 -29.54
N GLY A 9 9.89 8.13 -28.62
CA GLY A 9 8.98 9.23 -28.89
C GLY A 9 9.70 10.52 -29.23
N ALA A 10 8.93 11.55 -29.54
CA ALA A 10 9.46 12.80 -30.09
C ALA A 10 10.29 13.62 -29.10
N LYS A 11 10.14 13.36 -27.79
CA LYS A 11 10.89 14.05 -26.71
C LYS A 11 11.92 13.13 -26.06
N GLY A 12 12.23 11.99 -26.69
CA GLY A 12 13.19 11.00 -26.17
C GLY A 12 12.59 9.98 -25.20
N GLU A 13 11.27 9.99 -25.00
CA GLU A 13 10.56 9.01 -24.16
C GLU A 13 10.53 7.61 -24.80
N ILE A 14 10.60 6.55 -24.00
CA ILE A 14 10.41 5.18 -24.53
C ILE A 14 8.92 4.84 -24.49
N VAL A 15 8.32 4.66 -25.67
CA VAL A 15 6.92 4.28 -25.82
C VAL A 15 6.80 2.77 -25.75
N LEU A 16 6.28 2.28 -24.61
CA LEU A 16 6.01 0.86 -24.40
C LEU A 16 4.69 0.42 -25.06
N PRO A 17 4.68 -0.69 -25.82
CA PRO A 17 3.46 -1.33 -26.31
C PRO A 17 2.44 -1.58 -25.19
N ALA A 18 1.15 -1.56 -25.53
CA ALA A 18 0.08 -1.76 -24.56
C ALA A 18 0.17 -3.13 -23.87
N GLU A 19 0.63 -4.13 -24.60
CA GLU A 19 0.85 -5.50 -24.12
C GLU A 19 1.93 -5.52 -23.03
N LEU A 20 3.05 -4.82 -23.24
CA LEU A 20 4.12 -4.70 -22.25
C LEU A 20 3.68 -3.90 -21.02
N ARG A 21 2.95 -2.80 -21.23
CA ARG A 21 2.39 -2.02 -20.11
C ARG A 21 1.46 -2.87 -19.26
N LYS A 22 0.60 -3.67 -19.88
CA LYS A 22 -0.31 -4.59 -19.19
C LYS A 22 0.45 -5.72 -18.48
N LEU A 23 1.47 -6.29 -19.13
CA LEU A 23 2.30 -7.35 -18.56
C LEU A 23 3.01 -6.90 -17.27
N PHE A 24 3.48 -5.66 -17.23
CA PHE A 24 4.19 -5.10 -16.08
C PHE A 24 3.31 -4.28 -15.13
N GLY A 25 2.04 -4.06 -15.47
CA GLY A 25 1.11 -3.22 -14.72
C GLY A 25 1.53 -1.74 -14.64
N LEU A 26 2.19 -1.23 -15.68
CA LEU A 26 2.74 0.13 -15.72
C LEU A 26 1.66 1.19 -15.95
N VAL A 27 1.71 2.27 -15.16
CA VAL A 27 0.90 3.48 -15.33
C VAL A 27 1.75 4.68 -15.75
N ALA A 28 1.11 5.81 -16.10
CA ALA A 28 1.84 7.04 -16.41
C ALA A 28 2.68 7.48 -15.20
N GLU A 29 3.85 8.08 -15.46
CA GLU A 29 4.85 8.51 -14.46
C GLU A 29 5.56 7.38 -13.69
N ASP A 30 5.32 6.10 -14.00
CA ASP A 30 6.12 5.01 -13.42
C ASP A 30 7.58 5.05 -13.89
N THR A 31 8.50 4.84 -12.95
CA THR A 31 9.94 4.78 -13.23
C THR A 31 10.40 3.36 -13.58
N LEU A 32 11.19 3.25 -14.65
CA LEU A 32 11.84 2.01 -15.09
C LEU A 32 13.36 2.18 -15.03
N ASP A 33 14.04 1.13 -14.58
CA ASP A 33 15.49 1.00 -14.65
C ASP A 33 15.86 0.40 -16.01
N LEU A 34 16.78 1.06 -16.69
CA LEU A 34 17.48 0.53 -17.86
C LEU A 34 18.86 0.06 -17.42
N CYS A 35 19.08 -1.25 -17.40
CA CYS A 35 20.38 -1.84 -17.11
C CYS A 35 21.03 -2.30 -18.41
N VAL A 36 22.31 -1.99 -18.61
CA VAL A 36 23.09 -2.49 -19.74
C VAL A 36 24.12 -3.46 -19.18
N ASP A 37 24.15 -4.70 -19.68
CA ASP A 37 25.17 -5.66 -19.29
C ASP A 37 26.49 -5.47 -20.06
N SER A 38 27.50 -6.28 -19.71
CA SER A 38 28.80 -6.27 -20.36
C SER A 38 28.79 -6.68 -21.83
N GLU A 39 27.69 -7.26 -22.32
CA GLU A 39 27.51 -7.64 -23.74
C GLU A 39 26.72 -6.58 -24.53
N GLY A 40 26.34 -5.47 -23.88
CA GLY A 40 25.55 -4.40 -24.48
C GLY A 40 24.05 -4.72 -24.57
N LYS A 41 23.56 -5.77 -23.88
CA LYS A 41 22.13 -6.07 -23.81
C LYS A 41 21.46 -5.12 -22.83
N VAL A 42 20.36 -4.52 -23.27
CA VAL A 42 19.54 -3.62 -22.46
C VAL A 42 18.42 -4.42 -21.80
N PHE A 43 18.42 -4.43 -20.48
CA PHE A 43 17.36 -4.97 -19.64
C PHE A 43 16.53 -3.83 -19.10
N VAL A 44 15.22 -3.89 -19.35
CA VAL A 44 14.27 -3.02 -18.68
C VAL A 44 13.75 -3.76 -17.46
N ARG A 45 13.93 -3.19 -16.28
CA ARG A 45 13.27 -3.67 -15.06
C ARG A 45 12.51 -2.52 -14.42
N SER A 46 11.48 -2.82 -13.65
CA SER A 46 10.89 -1.78 -12.80
C SER A 46 11.89 -1.45 -11.69
N ALA A 47 12.08 -0.16 -11.40
CA ALA A 47 13.01 0.32 -10.36
C ALA A 47 12.67 -0.27 -8.98
N GLU A 48 11.39 -0.59 -8.79
CA GLU A 48 10.86 -1.43 -7.70
C GLU A 48 10.35 -2.73 -8.33
N ARG A 49 10.58 -3.92 -7.74
CA ARG A 49 10.31 -5.25 -8.33
C ARG A 49 8.88 -5.52 -8.87
N SER A 50 7.93 -4.61 -8.73
CA SER A 50 6.89 -4.43 -9.75
C SER A 50 6.38 -3.00 -9.75
N ALA A 51 6.23 -2.43 -10.94
CA ALA A 51 5.42 -1.22 -11.13
C ALA A 51 3.90 -1.48 -11.10
N GLY A 52 3.48 -2.74 -11.00
CA GLY A 52 2.10 -3.10 -10.67
C GLY A 52 1.73 -2.72 -9.23
N PRO A 53 0.44 -2.74 -8.90
CA PRO A 53 -0.02 -2.21 -7.62
C PRO A 53 0.52 -3.01 -6.44
N LEU A 54 0.54 -2.36 -5.28
CA LEU A 54 1.11 -2.81 -4.01
C LEU A 54 2.64 -2.89 -3.96
N SER A 55 3.37 -2.12 -4.79
CA SER A 55 4.85 -1.90 -4.76
C SER A 55 5.57 -2.76 -3.72
N ASP A 56 6.13 -3.90 -4.17
CA ASP A 56 6.85 -4.94 -3.40
C ASP A 56 6.23 -5.45 -2.08
N PHE A 57 5.11 -4.88 -1.63
CA PHE A 57 4.73 -4.87 -0.23
C PHE A 57 4.30 -6.22 0.28
N PHE A 58 3.71 -7.05 -0.57
CA PHE A 58 3.34 -8.42 -0.24
C PHE A 58 4.03 -9.43 -1.17
N GLU A 59 4.98 -8.99 -1.99
CA GLU A 59 5.52 -9.82 -3.07
C GLU A 59 6.14 -11.12 -2.58
N ASP A 60 6.99 -11.05 -1.55
CA ASP A 60 7.58 -12.22 -0.90
C ASP A 60 6.52 -13.17 -0.31
N LEU A 61 5.48 -12.65 0.33
CA LEU A 61 4.38 -13.45 0.88
C LEU A 61 3.60 -14.16 -0.25
N ILE A 62 3.26 -13.45 -1.32
CA ILE A 62 2.58 -14.01 -2.48
C ILE A 62 3.47 -15.07 -3.15
N VAL A 63 4.74 -14.77 -3.38
CA VAL A 63 5.69 -15.70 -4.01
C VAL A 63 5.82 -16.98 -3.18
N ASN A 64 6.01 -16.87 -1.86
CA ASN A 64 6.10 -18.04 -0.98
C ASN A 64 4.82 -18.89 -1.04
N GLU A 65 3.64 -18.27 -1.04
CA GLU A 65 2.37 -18.98 -1.15
C GLU A 65 2.21 -19.68 -2.51
N LEU A 66 2.59 -19.03 -3.61
CA LEU A 66 2.51 -19.60 -4.95
C LEU A 66 3.51 -20.75 -5.16
N LEU A 67 4.73 -20.62 -4.63
CA LEU A 67 5.74 -21.67 -4.63
C LEU A 67 5.25 -22.89 -3.84
N ALA A 68 4.64 -22.69 -2.67
CA ALA A 68 4.04 -23.77 -1.89
C ALA A 68 2.90 -24.49 -2.64
N LYS A 69 2.24 -23.81 -3.58
CA LYS A 69 1.24 -24.39 -4.50
C LYS A 69 1.85 -24.99 -5.77
N GLY A 70 3.18 -25.12 -5.86
CA GLY A 70 3.90 -25.70 -6.99
C GLY A 70 3.99 -24.80 -8.23
N CYS A 71 3.70 -23.50 -8.12
CA CYS A 71 3.79 -22.59 -9.26
C CYS A 71 5.27 -22.24 -9.56
N SER A 72 5.65 -22.25 -10.84
CA SER A 72 7.01 -21.91 -11.27
C SER A 72 7.00 -21.25 -12.66
N GLY A 73 8.14 -20.69 -13.09
CA GLY A 73 8.29 -20.08 -14.41
C GLY A 73 7.24 -19.00 -14.70
N ASP A 74 6.61 -19.09 -15.87
CA ASP A 74 5.60 -18.10 -16.29
C ASP A 74 4.26 -18.24 -15.53
N CYS A 75 3.95 -19.43 -15.02
CA CYS A 75 2.79 -19.63 -14.13
C CYS A 75 2.94 -18.80 -12.84
N LEU A 76 4.14 -18.78 -12.26
CA LEU A 76 4.43 -17.96 -11.07
C LEU A 76 4.29 -16.46 -11.38
N LYS A 77 4.84 -15.99 -12.50
CA LYS A 77 4.77 -14.57 -12.89
C LYS A 77 3.32 -14.11 -13.10
N ASN A 78 2.53 -14.89 -13.84
CA ASN A 78 1.14 -14.54 -14.13
C ASN A 78 0.29 -14.52 -12.85
N LYS A 79 0.40 -15.56 -12.01
CA LYS A 79 -0.33 -15.62 -10.74
C LYS A 79 0.12 -14.56 -9.73
N LEU A 80 1.39 -14.18 -9.74
CA LEU A 80 1.89 -13.07 -8.92
C LEU A 80 1.22 -11.76 -9.30
N LEU A 81 1.15 -11.45 -10.59
CA LEU A 81 0.48 -10.25 -11.09
C LEU A 81 -1.02 -10.27 -10.76
N GLU A 82 -1.70 -11.40 -11.01
CA GLU A 82 -3.11 -11.57 -10.66
C GLU A 82 -3.37 -11.29 -9.19
N GLN A 83 -2.56 -11.86 -8.28
CA GLN A 83 -2.73 -11.64 -6.85
C GLN A 83 -2.43 -10.19 -6.43
N LYS A 84 -1.43 -9.55 -7.01
CA LYS A 84 -1.15 -8.13 -6.76
C LYS A 84 -2.33 -7.24 -7.18
N LEU A 85 -2.89 -7.48 -8.36
CA LEU A 85 -4.09 -6.77 -8.83
C LEU A 85 -5.28 -7.03 -7.90
N LYS A 86 -5.48 -8.28 -7.50
CA LYS A 86 -6.56 -8.69 -6.59
C LYS A 86 -6.51 -7.93 -5.26
N LEU A 87 -5.35 -7.91 -4.61
CA LEU A 87 -5.14 -7.21 -3.34
C LEU A 87 -5.24 -5.69 -3.50
N SER A 88 -4.79 -5.13 -4.63
CA SER A 88 -4.96 -3.71 -4.94
C SER A 88 -6.42 -3.32 -5.02
N THR A 89 -7.22 -4.08 -5.77
CA THR A 89 -8.66 -3.84 -5.91
C THR A 89 -9.36 -3.88 -4.54
N VAL A 90 -8.92 -4.77 -3.64
CA VAL A 90 -9.42 -4.77 -2.27
C VAL A 90 -9.06 -3.46 -1.56
N LEU A 91 -7.83 -2.97 -1.64
CA LEU A 91 -7.46 -1.68 -1.02
C LEU A 91 -8.22 -0.49 -1.60
N ASP A 92 -8.46 -0.47 -2.92
CA ASP A 92 -9.27 0.56 -3.55
C ASP A 92 -10.70 0.51 -3.03
N ARG A 93 -11.29 -0.69 -2.94
CA ARG A 93 -12.62 -0.88 -2.37
C ARG A 93 -12.68 -0.44 -0.91
N LEU A 94 -11.66 -0.77 -0.11
CA LEU A 94 -11.57 -0.33 1.28
C LEU A 94 -11.43 1.19 1.39
N SER A 95 -10.71 1.82 0.47
CA SER A 95 -10.59 3.28 0.42
C SER A 95 -11.93 3.94 0.13
N GLU A 96 -12.67 3.44 -0.86
CA GLU A 96 -14.01 3.93 -1.18
C GLU A 96 -15.00 3.71 -0.02
N GLU A 97 -15.02 2.50 0.54
CA GLU A 97 -15.85 2.16 1.71
C GLU A 97 -15.53 3.09 2.90
N ALA A 98 -14.25 3.36 3.12
CA ALA A 98 -13.79 4.22 4.21
C ALA A 98 -14.17 5.69 4.01
N HIS A 99 -14.08 6.21 2.78
CA HIS A 99 -14.55 7.54 2.43
C HIS A 99 -16.06 7.68 2.62
N ARG A 100 -16.83 6.69 2.16
CA ARG A 100 -18.28 6.66 2.34
C ARG A 100 -18.68 6.59 3.81
N ALA A 101 -17.99 5.76 4.59
CA ALA A 101 -18.19 5.69 6.04
C ALA A 101 -17.94 7.04 6.70
N HIS A 102 -16.90 7.77 6.30
CA HIS A 102 -16.64 9.12 6.79
C HIS A 102 -17.79 10.09 6.47
N LYS A 103 -18.23 10.15 5.21
CA LYS A 103 -19.36 11.00 4.79
C LYS A 103 -20.65 10.69 5.55
N ASN A 104 -20.84 9.44 5.96
CA ASN A 104 -22.00 8.99 6.73
C ASN A 104 -21.85 9.12 8.25
N GLY A 105 -20.75 9.71 8.75
CA GLY A 105 -20.49 9.84 10.19
C GLY A 105 -20.15 8.51 10.89
N GLN A 106 -19.77 7.48 10.14
CA GLN A 106 -19.39 6.14 10.62
C GLN A 106 -17.87 6.00 10.82
N SER A 107 -17.18 7.11 11.00
CA SER A 107 -15.75 7.18 11.32
C SER A 107 -15.55 8.12 12.51
N ILE A 108 -14.58 7.82 13.36
CA ILE A 108 -14.21 8.69 14.49
C ILE A 108 -12.84 9.31 14.24
N LYS A 109 -12.53 10.42 14.90
CA LYS A 109 -11.17 10.95 14.90
C LYS A 109 -10.26 9.98 15.63
N CYS A 110 -9.01 9.91 15.18
CA CYS A 110 -8.06 8.95 15.75
C CYS A 110 -7.86 9.11 17.26
N TRP A 111 -7.82 10.34 17.77
CA TRP A 111 -7.67 10.65 19.19
C TRP A 111 -8.88 10.29 20.06
N ASP A 112 -10.05 10.14 19.45
CA ASP A 112 -11.29 9.73 20.14
C ASP A 112 -11.39 8.21 20.27
N ALA A 113 -10.46 7.45 19.66
CA ALA A 113 -10.43 6.01 19.78
C ALA A 113 -10.11 5.59 21.22
N GLN A 114 -11.05 4.89 21.88
CA GLN A 114 -10.94 4.45 23.27
C GLN A 114 -9.64 3.67 23.55
N ALA A 115 -9.14 2.89 22.58
CA ALA A 115 -7.86 2.19 22.67
C ALA A 115 -6.70 3.16 22.98
N LEU A 116 -6.68 4.35 22.38
CA LEU A 116 -5.69 5.38 22.65
C LEU A 116 -6.00 6.17 23.93
N THR A 117 -7.28 6.47 24.19
CA THR A 117 -7.68 7.16 25.43
C THR A 117 -7.29 6.38 26.68
N SER A 118 -7.34 5.04 26.62
CA SER A 118 -6.92 4.14 27.70
C SER A 118 -5.42 4.20 28.04
N LEU A 119 -4.60 4.76 27.12
CA LEU A 119 -3.17 5.00 27.34
C LEU A 119 -2.90 6.31 28.09
N GLY A 120 -3.94 7.09 28.43
CA GLY A 120 -3.79 8.40 29.07
C GLY A 120 -3.24 9.48 28.15
N ILE A 121 -3.20 9.22 26.85
CA ILE A 121 -2.65 10.13 25.85
C ILE A 121 -3.73 11.16 25.51
N ARG A 122 -3.60 12.35 26.10
CA ARG A 122 -4.38 13.52 25.73
C ARG A 122 -3.52 14.35 24.79
N LYS A 123 -3.98 14.56 23.56
CA LYS A 123 -3.28 15.40 22.61
C LYS A 123 -4.23 16.36 21.90
N ILE A 124 -3.66 17.50 21.53
CA ILE A 124 -4.27 18.59 20.77
C ILE A 124 -3.88 18.33 19.30
N PRO A 125 -4.84 18.23 18.37
CA PRO A 125 -4.57 18.11 16.94
C PRO A 125 -3.63 19.23 16.50
N ASN A 126 -2.55 18.91 15.79
CA ASN A 126 -1.51 19.89 15.41
C ASN A 126 -1.04 19.73 13.96
N GLY A 127 -1.96 19.41 13.06
CA GLY A 127 -1.66 19.28 11.64
C GLY A 127 -2.85 19.67 10.76
N ASP A 128 -2.58 19.79 9.47
CA ASP A 128 -3.55 20.26 8.47
C ASP A 128 -4.57 19.19 8.09
N PHE A 129 -4.25 17.90 8.31
CA PHE A 129 -5.10 16.79 7.94
C PHE A 129 -5.87 16.21 9.14
N ASN A 130 -7.13 15.82 8.90
CA ASN A 130 -7.94 15.07 9.86
C ASN A 130 -7.69 13.56 9.68
N VAL A 131 -7.10 12.92 10.69
CA VAL A 131 -6.92 11.46 10.70
C VAL A 131 -8.15 10.78 11.30
N MET A 132 -8.86 10.04 10.46
CA MET A 132 -10.08 9.32 10.79
C MET A 132 -9.84 7.81 10.81
N ILE A 133 -10.59 7.12 11.68
CA ILE A 133 -10.54 5.67 11.83
C ILE A 133 -11.94 5.11 11.63
N THR A 134 -12.05 4.12 10.74
CA THR A 134 -13.28 3.35 10.54
C THR A 134 -13.50 2.35 11.67
N THR A 135 -14.69 1.79 11.81
CA THR A 135 -14.96 0.69 12.77
C THR A 135 -13.98 -0.47 12.63
N ARG A 136 -13.53 -0.78 11.41
CA ARG A 136 -12.51 -1.78 11.15
C ARG A 136 -11.15 -1.39 11.73
N GLY A 137 -10.73 -0.15 11.50
CA GLY A 137 -9.50 0.37 12.09
C GLY A 137 -9.54 0.37 13.61
N ILE A 138 -10.70 0.64 14.23
CA ILE A 138 -10.87 0.54 15.68
C ILE A 138 -10.67 -0.90 16.15
N HIS A 139 -11.28 -1.87 15.47
CA HIS A 139 -11.10 -3.29 15.81
C HIS A 139 -9.61 -3.69 15.70
N ASP A 140 -8.90 -3.18 14.70
CA ASP A 140 -7.45 -3.39 14.55
C ASP A 140 -6.65 -2.83 15.71
N LEU A 141 -7.01 -1.64 16.21
CA LEU A 141 -6.37 -1.08 17.40
C LEU A 141 -6.68 -1.89 18.65
N VAL A 142 -7.91 -2.38 18.82
CA VAL A 142 -8.34 -3.11 20.01
C VAL A 142 -7.65 -4.47 20.16
N VAL A 143 -7.34 -5.15 19.05
CA VAL A 143 -6.66 -6.46 19.11
C VAL A 143 -5.16 -6.36 19.41
N LEU A 144 -4.58 -5.17 19.32
CA LEU A 144 -3.17 -4.94 19.66
C LEU A 144 -3.00 -4.88 21.18
N ARG A 145 -1.87 -5.39 21.67
CA ARG A 145 -1.53 -5.28 23.09
C ARG A 145 -1.16 -3.85 23.43
N LYS A 146 -1.25 -3.50 24.72
CA LYS A 146 -0.94 -2.14 25.20
C LYS A 146 0.44 -1.66 24.75
N GLU A 147 1.43 -2.55 24.76
CA GLU A 147 2.81 -2.27 24.34
C GLU A 147 2.91 -2.00 22.84
N GLU A 148 2.06 -2.66 22.05
CA GLU A 148 2.03 -2.59 20.58
C GLU A 148 1.37 -1.28 20.11
N ILE A 149 0.43 -0.73 20.89
CA ILE A 149 -0.29 0.52 20.59
C ILE A 149 0.53 1.78 20.92
N LYS A 150 1.53 1.70 21.81
CA LYS A 150 2.27 2.88 22.30
C LYS A 150 2.85 3.79 21.22
N GLU A 151 3.23 3.23 20.08
CA GLU A 151 3.85 3.96 18.96
C GLU A 151 2.83 4.58 17.99
N ILE A 152 1.58 4.11 18.01
CA ILE A 152 0.52 4.56 17.08
C ILE A 152 0.21 6.06 17.19
N PRO A 153 0.15 6.67 18.39
CA PRO A 153 0.01 8.12 18.54
C PRO A 153 1.04 8.93 17.75
N ALA A 154 2.31 8.54 17.76
CA ALA A 154 3.36 9.23 17.02
C ALA A 154 3.17 9.08 15.49
N VAL A 155 2.68 7.92 15.06
CA VAL A 155 2.28 7.71 13.66
C VAL A 155 1.15 8.65 13.27
N PHE A 156 0.09 8.75 14.09
CA PHE A 156 -1.04 9.64 13.80
C PHE A 156 -0.66 11.11 13.79
N GLU A 157 0.18 11.56 14.72
CA GLU A 157 0.75 12.92 14.67
C GLU A 157 1.49 13.18 13.36
N SER A 158 2.34 12.24 12.92
CA SER A 158 3.10 12.39 11.68
C SER A 158 2.18 12.46 10.46
N LEU A 159 1.08 11.68 10.48
CA LEU A 159 0.05 11.72 9.44
C LEU A 159 -0.69 13.06 9.39
N GLU A 160 -1.01 13.67 10.53
CA GLU A 160 -1.65 14.99 10.56
C GLU A 160 -0.77 16.08 9.92
N GLN A 161 0.56 15.96 10.05
CA GLN A 161 1.54 16.94 9.56
C GLN A 161 1.89 16.76 8.08
N ASP A 162 2.29 15.56 7.68
CA ASP A 162 2.67 15.25 6.30
C ASP A 162 2.30 13.79 5.95
N PRO A 163 1.09 13.57 5.40
CA PRO A 163 0.66 12.23 5.01
C PRO A 163 1.35 11.69 3.76
N PHE A 164 2.11 12.51 3.02
CA PHE A 164 2.77 12.09 1.78
C PHE A 164 4.22 11.65 2.00
N ALA A 165 4.78 11.90 3.20
CA ALA A 165 6.15 11.51 3.57
C ALA A 165 6.41 10.00 3.57
N PHE A 166 5.37 9.17 3.55
CA PHE A 166 5.47 7.72 3.69
C PHE A 166 5.43 6.97 2.36
N LYS A 167 5.79 5.68 2.37
CA LYS A 167 5.85 4.89 1.13
C LYS A 167 4.44 4.68 0.56
N ARG A 168 4.22 5.13 -0.66
CA ARG A 168 2.98 4.87 -1.41
C ARG A 168 2.87 3.38 -1.76
N LEU A 169 1.69 2.81 -1.51
CA LEU A 169 1.28 1.53 -2.07
C LEU A 169 0.68 1.83 -3.44
N LYS A 170 1.46 1.65 -4.52
CA LYS A 170 0.98 1.90 -5.89
C LYS A 170 -0.39 1.22 -6.09
N GLY A 171 -1.33 1.92 -6.69
CA GLY A 171 -2.73 1.47 -6.83
C GLY A 171 -3.40 2.25 -7.95
N PRO A 172 -4.40 1.69 -8.65
CA PRO A 172 -4.99 2.30 -9.82
C PRO A 172 -5.92 3.48 -9.52
N TYR A 173 -6.57 3.53 -8.34
CA TYR A 173 -7.64 4.50 -8.09
C TYR A 173 -7.38 5.43 -6.90
N TYR A 174 -6.90 4.91 -5.77
CA TYR A 174 -6.73 5.73 -4.55
C TYR A 174 -5.26 5.94 -4.15
N GLU A 175 -4.98 7.08 -3.53
CA GLU A 175 -3.68 7.38 -2.96
C GLU A 175 -3.50 6.68 -1.60
N THR A 176 -3.17 5.39 -1.66
CA THR A 176 -2.91 4.57 -0.48
C THR A 176 -1.43 4.55 -0.13
N TYR A 177 -1.13 4.64 1.17
CA TYR A 177 0.22 4.71 1.71
C TYR A 177 0.39 3.72 2.86
N ARG A 178 1.65 3.44 3.22
CA ARG A 178 2.02 2.65 4.38
C ARG A 178 2.99 3.37 5.30
N VAL A 179 2.69 3.40 6.59
CA VAL A 179 3.66 3.72 7.65
C VAL A 179 4.23 2.44 8.21
N SER A 180 5.55 2.41 8.42
CA SER A 180 6.26 1.31 9.05
C SER A 180 6.73 1.73 10.44
N PHE A 181 6.33 1.00 11.48
CA PHE A 181 6.77 1.29 12.84
C PHE A 181 7.08 -0.01 13.59
N ARG A 182 7.93 0.09 14.61
CA ARG A 182 8.38 -1.05 15.39
C ARG A 182 7.90 -0.88 16.83
N SER A 183 7.29 -1.93 17.38
CA SER A 183 7.03 -2.02 18.81
C SER A 183 7.75 -3.25 19.38
N GLY A 184 8.77 -2.99 20.20
CA GLY A 184 9.70 -4.01 20.69
C GLY A 184 10.40 -4.76 19.55
N ASN A 185 10.21 -6.07 19.51
CA ASN A 185 10.81 -6.94 18.48
C ASN A 185 9.89 -7.20 17.28
N LYS A 186 8.71 -6.61 17.26
CA LYS A 186 7.72 -6.80 16.19
C LYS A 186 7.60 -5.54 15.35
N GLU A 187 7.29 -5.76 14.09
CA GLU A 187 7.13 -4.73 13.11
C GLU A 187 5.67 -4.66 12.64
N TYR A 188 5.12 -3.45 12.67
CA TYR A 188 3.73 -3.13 12.38
C TYR A 188 3.63 -2.14 11.23
N ARG A 189 2.41 -2.05 10.69
CA ARG A 189 2.07 -1.18 9.58
C ARG A 189 0.75 -0.49 9.85
N VAL A 190 0.67 0.78 9.47
CA VAL A 190 -0.59 1.50 9.26
C VAL A 190 -0.76 1.67 7.76
N ILE A 191 -1.87 1.19 7.21
CA ILE A 191 -2.26 1.47 5.82
C ILE A 191 -3.39 2.47 5.84
N TYR A 192 -3.25 3.54 5.08
CA TYR A 192 -4.20 4.66 5.04
C TYR A 192 -4.32 5.21 3.62
N THR A 193 -5.42 5.92 3.37
CA THR A 193 -5.67 6.64 2.12
C THR A 193 -5.81 8.13 2.41
N VAL A 194 -5.26 8.96 1.51
CA VAL A 194 -5.34 10.41 1.57
C VAL A 194 -6.40 10.92 0.60
N PHE A 195 -7.30 11.75 1.09
CA PHE A 195 -8.28 12.51 0.30
C PHE A 195 -7.91 13.99 0.40
N ALA A 196 -6.95 14.39 -0.44
CA ALA A 196 -6.27 15.69 -0.33
C ALA A 196 -7.22 16.90 -0.39
N GLU A 197 -8.22 16.86 -1.27
CA GLU A 197 -9.22 17.94 -1.42
C GLU A 197 -10.01 18.19 -0.13
N GLU A 198 -10.17 17.15 0.71
CA GLU A 198 -10.92 17.22 1.96
C GLU A 198 -10.01 17.39 3.18
N LYS A 199 -8.69 17.48 2.99
CA LYS A 199 -7.68 17.36 4.05
C LYS A 199 -7.97 16.19 4.99
N LEU A 200 -8.34 15.05 4.41
CA LEU A 200 -8.81 13.87 5.13
C LEU A 200 -7.84 12.72 4.93
N ILE A 201 -7.54 12.03 6.02
CA ILE A 201 -6.81 10.76 6.03
C ILE A 201 -7.73 9.72 6.65
N VAL A 202 -7.88 8.57 6.01
CA VAL A 202 -8.63 7.46 6.61
C VAL A 202 -7.73 6.24 6.76
N VAL A 203 -7.59 5.77 8.01
CA VAL A 203 -6.86 4.54 8.33
C VAL A 203 -7.70 3.34 7.90
N LEU A 204 -7.16 2.54 6.98
CA LEU A 204 -7.82 1.35 6.44
C LEU A 204 -7.58 0.12 7.33
N THR A 205 -6.35 -0.05 7.80
CA THR A 205 -5.97 -1.18 8.66
C THR A 205 -4.67 -0.93 9.40
N VAL A 206 -4.53 -1.55 10.57
CA VAL A 206 -3.31 -1.53 11.39
C VAL A 206 -2.96 -2.97 11.79
N GLY A 207 -1.68 -3.33 11.72
CA GLY A 207 -1.24 -4.65 12.19
C GLY A 207 0.11 -5.09 11.66
N ALA A 208 0.49 -6.32 12.01
CA ALA A 208 1.66 -6.97 11.43
C ALA A 208 1.45 -7.23 9.93
N ARG A 209 2.52 -7.10 9.14
CA ARG A 209 2.48 -7.24 7.67
C ARG A 209 1.79 -8.54 7.21
N LYS A 210 2.10 -9.67 7.82
CA LYS A 210 1.48 -10.97 7.51
C LYS A 210 -0.02 -11.00 7.85
N ALA A 211 -0.41 -10.47 9.01
CA ALA A 211 -1.82 -10.44 9.42
C ALA A 211 -2.67 -9.56 8.48
N ILE A 212 -2.10 -8.43 8.03
CA ILE A 212 -2.74 -7.58 7.02
C ILE A 212 -2.88 -8.35 5.70
N TYR A 213 -1.80 -9.00 5.24
CA TYR A 213 -1.82 -9.81 4.01
C TYR A 213 -2.91 -10.87 4.06
N ASP A 214 -2.92 -11.71 5.09
CA ASP A 214 -3.86 -12.82 5.26
C ASP A 214 -5.31 -12.31 5.22
N ARG A 215 -5.56 -11.17 5.86
CA ARG A 215 -6.88 -10.54 5.87
C ARG A 215 -7.28 -9.98 4.51
N LEU A 216 -6.42 -9.20 3.86
CA LEU A 216 -6.71 -8.64 2.53
C LEU A 216 -6.97 -9.77 1.53
N ASN A 217 -6.18 -10.85 1.60
CA ASN A 217 -6.34 -12.02 0.75
C ASN A 217 -7.65 -12.78 1.04
N GLY A 218 -8.11 -12.82 2.30
CA GLY A 218 -9.40 -13.43 2.68
C GLY A 218 -10.64 -12.62 2.28
N ILE A 219 -10.50 -11.33 2.00
CA ILE A 219 -11.56 -10.46 1.48
C ILE A 219 -11.68 -10.58 -0.05
N ALA A 220 -10.54 -10.85 -0.67
CA ALA A 220 -10.35 -10.90 -2.11
C ALA A 220 -10.99 -12.17 -2.70
#